data_AF-A0AAD9WKP5-F1
#
_entry.id   AF-A0AAD9WKP5-F1
#
_cell.length_a   1.000
_cell.length_b   1.000
_cell.length_c   1.000
_cell.angle_alpha   90.00
_cell.angle_beta   90.00
_cell.angle_gamma   90.00
#
_symmetry.space_group_name_H-M   'P 1'
#
loop_
_entity.id
_entity.type
_entity.pdbx_description
1 polymer ?
#
loop_
_entity_poly.entity_id
_entity_poly.type
_entity_poly.pdbx_seq_one_letter_code
_entity_poly.pdbx_strand_id
1 'polypeptide(L)'
;MAVHRGLVFVEDSGLLPVSVENDAQVVVNYIKSGEALRSHFGQIIDDILRFLDRIPYCEVAFAPRCANMAAHNLVKIGLFVSRDLFLSEEVPESVISTVMGDTHAIM
;
A
#
# COMPACT_ATOMS: atom_id res chain seq x y z
N MET A 1 0.40 8.22 1.93
CA MET A 1 1.81 8.01 1.50
C MET A 1 2.11 6.56 1.14
N ALA A 2 1.91 5.59 2.03
CA ALA A 2 2.24 4.18 1.74
C ALA A 2 1.58 3.65 0.45
N VAL A 3 0.26 3.85 0.29
CA VAL A 3 -0.48 3.48 -0.94
C VAL A 3 0.14 4.12 -2.18
N HIS A 4 0.32 5.44 -2.18
CA HIS A 4 0.94 6.16 -3.30
C HIS A 4 2.33 5.62 -3.67
N ARG A 5 3.22 5.44 -2.69
CA ARG A 5 4.57 4.89 -2.92
C ARG A 5 4.51 3.45 -3.45
N GLY A 6 3.59 2.63 -2.95
CA GLY A 6 3.35 1.29 -3.45
C GLY A 6 2.90 1.29 -4.91
N LEU A 7 1.97 2.18 -5.28
CA LEU A 7 1.47 2.32 -6.65
C LEU A 7 2.56 2.74 -7.65
N VAL A 8 3.43 3.68 -7.26
CA VAL A 8 4.60 4.05 -8.08
C VAL A 8 5.52 2.85 -8.28
N PHE A 9 5.81 2.11 -7.20
CA PHE A 9 6.70 0.96 -7.26
C PHE A 9 6.18 -0.16 -8.16
N VAL A 10 4.90 -0.53 -8.04
CA VAL A 10 4.32 -1.60 -8.88
C VAL A 10 4.26 -1.21 -10.35
N GLU A 11 4.04 0.07 -10.66
CA GLU A 11 4.09 0.59 -12.03
C GLU A 11 5.52 0.49 -12.58
N ASP A 12 6.51 1.02 -11.86
CA ASP A 12 7.92 0.99 -12.26
C ASP A 12 8.47 -0.44 -12.39
N SER A 13 7.94 -1.37 -11.60
CA SER A 13 8.38 -2.78 -11.57
C SER A 13 7.60 -3.69 -12.52
N GLY A 14 6.57 -3.18 -13.21
CA GLY A 14 5.73 -3.98 -14.12
C GLY A 14 4.88 -5.05 -13.41
N LEU A 15 4.53 -4.84 -12.13
CA LEU A 15 3.76 -5.76 -11.29
C LEU A 15 2.24 -5.55 -11.40
N LEU A 16 1.79 -4.99 -12.52
CA LEU A 16 0.37 -4.72 -12.77
C LEU A 16 -0.29 -5.93 -13.45
N PRO A 17 -1.57 -6.25 -13.15
CA PRO A 17 -2.47 -5.56 -12.22
C PRO A 17 -2.23 -5.89 -10.74
N VAL A 18 -2.72 -5.05 -9.81
CA VAL A 18 -2.51 -5.23 -8.37
C VAL A 18 -3.75 -4.87 -7.54
N SER A 19 -3.94 -5.55 -6.41
CA SER A 19 -4.85 -5.13 -5.34
C SER A 19 -4.02 -4.59 -4.17
N VAL A 20 -4.29 -3.36 -3.75
CA VAL A 20 -3.56 -2.68 -2.67
C VAL A 20 -4.38 -2.71 -1.38
N GLU A 21 -3.91 -3.44 -0.39
CA GLU A 21 -4.55 -3.50 0.92
C GLU A 21 -4.00 -2.45 1.89
N ASN A 22 -4.87 -1.84 2.69
CA ASN A 22 -4.48 -0.86 3.69
C ASN A 22 -5.32 -0.95 4.97
N ASP A 23 -4.69 -0.74 6.13
CA ASP A 23 -5.33 -0.81 7.44
C ASP A 23 -5.88 0.52 7.96
N ALA A 24 -5.73 1.61 7.22
CA ALA A 24 -6.37 2.88 7.50
C ALA A 24 -7.70 2.99 6.75
N GLN A 25 -8.79 2.51 7.36
CA GLN A 25 -10.15 2.57 6.78
C GLN A 25 -10.52 3.97 6.26
N VAL A 26 -10.14 5.03 6.98
CA VAL A 26 -10.38 6.42 6.57
C VAL A 26 -9.72 6.73 5.22
N VAL A 27 -8.48 6.28 5.02
CA VAL A 27 -7.74 6.48 3.76
C VAL A 27 -8.42 5.71 2.63
N VAL A 28 -8.77 4.44 2.86
CA VAL A 28 -9.48 3.62 1.87
C VAL A 28 -10.82 4.26 1.50
N ASN A 29 -11.57 4.77 2.47
CA ASN A 29 -12.85 5.43 2.22
C ASN A 29 -12.69 6.69 1.37
N TYR A 30 -11.67 7.51 1.61
CA TYR A 30 -11.42 8.69 0.78
C TYR A 30 -11.02 8.34 -0.65
N ILE A 31 -10.21 7.29 -0.83
CA ILE A 31 -9.85 6.80 -2.17
C ILE A 31 -11.11 6.28 -2.86
N LYS A 32 -11.97 5.52 -2.17
CA LYS A 32 -13.21 4.97 -2.74
C LYS A 32 -14.27 6.04 -3.02
N SER A 33 -14.34 7.11 -2.23
CA SER A 33 -15.31 8.19 -2.44
C SER A 33 -14.94 9.07 -3.63
N GLY A 34 -13.65 9.15 -3.98
CA GLY A 34 -13.15 10.04 -5.04
C GLY A 34 -13.34 11.53 -4.71
N GLU A 35 -13.63 11.88 -3.45
CA GLU A 35 -13.91 13.25 -3.06
C GLU A 35 -12.63 14.08 -2.97
N ALA A 36 -12.65 15.26 -3.61
CA ALA A 36 -11.55 16.20 -3.54
C ALA A 36 -11.42 16.82 -2.14
N LEU A 37 -10.25 16.68 -1.54
CA LEU A 37 -9.93 17.20 -0.21
C LEU A 37 -9.00 18.42 -0.35
N ARG A 38 -9.40 19.57 0.22
CA ARG A 38 -8.57 20.80 0.21
C ARG A 38 -7.53 20.80 1.33
N SER A 39 -6.69 19.78 1.39
CA SER A 39 -5.59 19.66 2.35
C SER A 39 -4.35 19.05 1.69
N HIS A 40 -3.19 19.14 2.34
CA HIS A 40 -1.98 18.42 1.88
C HIS A 40 -2.23 16.90 1.80
N PHE A 41 -3.04 16.36 2.73
CA PHE A 41 -3.50 14.98 2.65
C PHE A 41 -4.31 14.72 1.38
N GLY A 42 -5.16 15.66 0.98
CA GLY A 42 -5.95 15.60 -0.25
C GLY A 42 -5.11 15.55 -1.53
N GLN A 43 -3.98 16.26 -1.59
CA GLN A 43 -3.06 16.17 -2.74
C GLN A 43 -2.57 14.73 -2.97
N ILE A 44 -2.24 14.01 -1.89
CA ILE A 44 -1.80 12.62 -1.97
C ILE A 44 -2.95 11.71 -2.42
N ILE A 45 -4.18 11.99 -1.98
CA ILE A 45 -5.37 11.24 -2.43
C ILE A 45 -5.62 11.51 -3.92
N ASP A 46 -5.55 12.76 -4.37
CA ASP A 46 -5.72 13.14 -5.78
C ASP A 46 -4.68 12.44 -6.67
N ASP A 47 -3.43 12.35 -6.23
CA ASP A 47 -2.39 11.63 -6.98
C ASP A 47 -2.66 10.12 -7.04
N ILE A 48 -3.14 9.51 -5.95
CA ILE A 48 -3.57 8.11 -5.94
C ILE A 48 -4.74 7.89 -6.93
N LEU A 49 -5.75 8.77 -6.91
CA LEU A 49 -6.90 8.66 -7.80
C LEU A 49 -6.49 8.74 -9.26
N ARG A 50 -5.61 9.68 -9.63
CA ARG A 50 -5.05 9.77 -10.98
C ARG A 50 -4.28 8.53 -11.40
N PHE A 51 -3.57 7.91 -10.46
CA PHE A 51 -2.88 6.63 -10.69
C PHE A 51 -3.87 5.51 -11.00
N LEU A 52 -4.93 5.38 -10.18
CA LEU A 52 -5.96 4.36 -10.34
C LEU A 52 -6.78 4.55 -11.63
N ASP A 53 -7.03 5.79 -12.05
CA ASP A 53 -7.71 6.09 -13.31
C ASP A 53 -6.88 5.68 -14.55
N ARG A 54 -5.55 5.74 -14.45
CA ARG A 54 -4.64 5.42 -15.56
C ARG A 54 -4.38 3.92 -15.69
N ILE A 55 -4.38 3.19 -14.57
CA ILE A 55 -3.95 1.80 -14.51
C ILE A 55 -5.16 0.87 -14.47
N PRO A 56 -5.41 0.07 -15.53
CA PRO A 56 -6.53 -0.85 -15.54
C PRO A 56 -6.35 -1.94 -14.48
N TYR A 57 -7.46 -2.32 -13.83
CA TYR A 57 -7.52 -3.41 -12.85
C TYR A 57 -6.67 -3.20 -11.59
N CYS A 58 -6.45 -1.95 -11.18
CA CYS A 58 -5.87 -1.64 -9.87
C CYS A 58 -6.99 -1.26 -8.89
N GLU A 59 -6.97 -1.83 -7.69
CA GLU A 59 -7.94 -1.51 -6.63
C GLU A 59 -7.28 -1.24 -5.29
N VAL A 60 -7.99 -0.52 -4.41
CA VAL A 60 -7.57 -0.29 -3.04
C VAL A 60 -8.64 -0.82 -2.09
N ALA A 61 -8.26 -1.76 -1.23
CA ALA A 61 -9.13 -2.43 -0.28
C ALA A 61 -8.71 -2.17 1.18
N PHE A 62 -9.68 -2.23 2.08
CA PHE A 62 -9.39 -2.20 3.51
C PHE A 62 -9.08 -3.61 3.98
N ALA A 63 -7.96 -3.76 4.69
CA ALA A 63 -7.61 -4.96 5.42
C ALA A 63 -7.41 -4.61 6.89
N PRO A 64 -7.94 -5.40 7.85
CA PRO A 64 -7.73 -5.12 9.26
C PRO A 64 -6.24 -5.18 9.61
N ARG A 65 -5.84 -4.46 10.66
CA ARG A 65 -4.45 -4.37 11.13
C ARG A 65 -3.76 -5.74 11.30
N CYS A 66 -4.52 -6.76 11.73
CA CYS A 66 -4.03 -8.12 11.91
C CYS A 66 -3.67 -8.83 10.60
N ALA A 67 -4.28 -8.44 9.47
CA ALA A 67 -3.91 -8.92 8.14
C ALA A 67 -2.72 -8.13 7.57
N ASN A 68 -2.59 -6.84 7.91
CA ASN A 68 -1.51 -5.98 7.41
C ASN A 68 -0.20 -6.06 8.23
N MET A 69 0.09 -7.20 8.86
CA MET A 69 1.21 -7.34 9.81
C MET A 69 2.58 -7.35 9.13
N ALA A 70 2.67 -7.88 7.89
CA ALA A 70 3.90 -7.84 7.11
C ALA A 70 4.33 -6.40 6.82
N ALA A 71 3.40 -5.56 6.32
CA ALA A 71 3.67 -4.15 6.09
C ALA A 71 4.01 -3.39 7.38
N HIS A 72 3.34 -3.71 8.50
CA HIS A 72 3.67 -3.12 9.81
C HIS A 72 5.11 -3.40 10.23
N ASN A 73 5.55 -4.65 10.11
CA ASN A 73 6.90 -5.05 10.48
C ASN A 73 7.94 -4.40 9.55
N LEU A 74 7.64 -4.28 8.26
CA LEU A 74 8.48 -3.54 7.31
C LEU A 74 8.63 -2.06 7.68
N VAL A 75 7.54 -1.39 8.05
CA VAL A 75 7.59 0.01 8.50
C VAL A 75 8.46 0.17 9.74
N LYS A 76 8.41 -0.76 10.69
CA LYS A 76 9.27 -0.72 11.88
C LYS A 76 10.76 -0.81 11.54
N ILE A 77 11.13 -1.60 10.54
CA ILE A 77 12.51 -1.67 10.06
C ILE A 77 12.89 -0.31 9.46
N GLY A 78 12.01 0.28 8.65
CA GLY A 78 12.21 1.58 8.01
C GLY A 78 12.42 2.75 8.98
N LEU A 79 11.96 2.66 10.24
CA LEU A 79 12.19 3.70 11.26
C LEU A 79 13.68 3.95 11.54
N PHE A 80 14.55 2.97 11.29
CA PHE A 80 15.99 3.06 11.50
C PHE A 80 16.77 3.37 10.21
N VAL A 81 16.06 3.59 9.10
CA VAL A 81 16.64 3.84 7.78
C VAL A 81 16.39 5.30 7.40
N SER A 82 17.43 6.00 6.93
CA SER A 82 17.36 7.42 6.55
C SER A 82 16.94 7.66 5.09
N ARG A 83 16.56 6.62 4.37
CA ARG A 83 16.25 6.64 2.93
C ARG A 83 15.02 5.79 2.65
N ASP A 84 14.27 6.18 1.63
CA ASP A 84 13.18 5.35 1.08
C ASP A 84 13.80 4.08 0.46
N LEU A 85 13.38 2.91 0.94
CA LEU A 85 13.82 1.61 0.43
C LEU A 85 12.61 0.78 -0.01
N PHE A 86 12.77 0.07 -1.11
CA PHE A 86 11.87 -1.00 -1.54
C PHE A 86 12.60 -2.32 -1.38
N LEU A 87 11.94 -3.27 -0.71
CA LEU A 87 12.45 -4.63 -0.58
C LEU A 87 12.09 -5.40 -1.85
N SER A 88 13.12 -5.86 -2.53
CA SER A 88 13.05 -6.69 -3.72
C SER A 88 13.98 -7.88 -3.50
N GLU A 89 13.57 -9.06 -3.97
CA GLU A 89 14.34 -10.33 -3.98
C GLU A 89 14.59 -10.99 -2.61
N GLU A 90 14.97 -10.23 -1.57
CA GLU A 90 15.21 -10.75 -0.22
C GLU A 90 14.13 -10.28 0.76
N VAL A 91 13.72 -11.14 1.70
CA VAL A 91 12.75 -10.80 2.76
C VAL A 91 13.47 -10.77 4.10
N PRO A 92 13.37 -9.70 4.92
CA PRO A 92 14.05 -9.65 6.22
C PRO A 92 13.46 -10.72 7.14
N GLU A 93 14.31 -11.39 7.92
CA GLU A 93 13.91 -12.50 8.81
C GLU A 93 12.73 -12.13 9.73
N SER A 94 12.70 -10.88 10.21
CA SER A 94 11.64 -10.36 11.08
C SER A 94 10.26 -10.25 10.42
N VAL A 95 10.18 -10.39 9.10
CA VAL A 95 8.95 -10.28 8.30
C VAL A 95 8.54 -11.64 7.71
N ILE A 96 9.45 -12.61 7.61
CA ILE A 96 9.20 -13.93 6.99
C ILE A 96 7.97 -14.61 7.59
N SER A 97 7.87 -14.68 8.92
CA SER A 97 6.75 -15.37 9.58
C SER A 97 5.41 -14.71 9.30
N THR A 98 5.37 -13.38 9.20
CA THR A 98 4.16 -12.64 8.87
C THR A 98 3.78 -12.74 7.39
N VAL A 99 4.75 -12.88 6.48
CA VAL A 99 4.48 -13.12 5.05
C VAL A 99 4.01 -14.55 4.82
N MET A 100 4.65 -15.54 5.45
CA MET A 100 4.26 -16.95 5.31
C MET A 100 2.90 -17.25 5.96
N GLY A 101 2.55 -16.54 7.02
CA GLY A 101 1.24 -16.62 7.66
C GLY A 101 0.15 -15.80 6.98
N ASP A 102 0.50 -15.02 5.95
CA ASP A 102 -0.45 -14.24 5.18
C ASP A 102 -1.22 -15.15 4.22
N THR A 103 -2.41 -15.55 4.64
CA THR A 103 -3.34 -16.31 3.82
C THR A 103 -4.33 -15.34 3.22
N HIS A 104 -4.32 -15.21 1.90
CA HIS A 104 -5.30 -14.44 1.14
C HIS A 104 -6.71 -14.90 1.55
N ALA A 105 -7.42 -14.06 2.31
CA ALA A 105 -8.85 -14.25 2.53
C ALA A 105 -9.53 -13.83 1.22
N ILE A 106 -9.59 -14.75 0.26
CA ILE A 106 -10.40 -14.59 -0.94
C ILE A 106 -11.82 -14.28 -0.48
N MET A 107 -12.29 -13.06 -0.73
CA MET A 107 -13.70 -12.70 -0.71
C MET A 107 -14.19 -12.55 -2.15
#